data_AF-A0A815LYC8-F1
#
_entry.id   AF-A0A815LYC8-F1
#
_cell.length_a   1.000
_cell.length_b   1.000
_cell.length_c   1.000
_cell.angle_alpha   90.00
_cell.angle_beta   90.00
_cell.angle_gamma   90.00
#
_symmetry.space_group_name_H-M   'P 1'
#
loop_
_entity.id
_entity.type
_entity.pdbx_description
1 polymer ?
#
loop_
_entity_poly.entity_id
_entity_poly.type
_entity_poly.pdbx_seq_one_letter_code
_entity_poly.pdbx_strand_id
1 'polypeptide(L)'
;MEFIQYMVFCNLFNARLYKKQLRELVFKCLFDEQFEVRSVASITLSGFYQCGYIQVNKEDFEYFSQMSKIKYFIKKDGKKIIITDKIIKRHGGILGLCAIVLSSPYDISNYVPAALILLCEHLHDSDLIQKSVKKALSEFRRTHHDSWHQHREKFTDDQLVIFDDVLISPNYYV
;
A
#
# COMPACT_ATOMS: atom_id res chain seq x y z
N MET A 1 15.75 -3.13 7.20
CA MET A 1 14.42 -3.80 7.07
C MET A 1 14.55 -5.18 6.45
N GLU A 2 15.36 -5.38 5.41
CA GLU A 2 15.59 -6.71 4.79
C GLU A 2 16.03 -7.80 5.79
N PHE A 3 16.91 -7.46 6.74
CA PHE A 3 17.30 -8.38 7.81
C PHE A 3 16.12 -8.84 8.68
N ILE A 4 15.19 -7.93 8.99
CA ILE A 4 14.01 -8.23 9.83
C ILE A 4 13.07 -9.16 9.06
N GLN A 5 12.86 -8.89 7.78
CA GLN A 5 12.07 -9.73 6.90
C GLN A 5 12.63 -11.17 6.89
N TYR A 6 13.94 -11.32 6.67
CA TYR A 6 14.61 -12.62 6.69
C TYR A 6 14.52 -13.31 8.07
N MET A 7 14.78 -12.56 9.15
CA MET A 7 14.75 -13.09 10.52
C MET A 7 13.36 -13.60 10.92
N VAL A 8 12.30 -12.88 10.55
CA VAL A 8 10.91 -13.29 10.80
C VAL A 8 10.53 -14.50 9.97
N PHE A 9 10.90 -14.55 8.68
CA PHE A 9 10.55 -15.70 7.83
C PHE A 9 11.30 -16.98 8.23
N CYS A 10 12.58 -16.89 8.59
CA CYS A 10 13.35 -18.05 9.02
C CYS A 10 13.01 -18.54 10.43
N ASN A 11 12.48 -17.66 11.30
CA ASN A 11 12.20 -17.99 12.69
C ASN A 11 10.74 -17.68 13.09
N LEU A 12 9.79 -17.92 12.18
CA LEU A 12 8.39 -17.48 12.32
C LEU A 12 7.77 -17.82 13.68
N PHE A 13 8.06 -19.02 14.23
CA PHE A 13 7.55 -19.47 15.52
C PHE A 13 8.11 -18.67 16.70
N ASN A 14 9.42 -18.39 16.72
CA ASN A 14 10.06 -17.58 17.76
C ASN A 14 9.73 -16.08 17.60
N ALA A 15 9.59 -15.62 16.36
CA ALA A 15 9.23 -14.26 16.04
C ALA A 15 7.83 -13.88 16.55
N ARG A 16 6.91 -14.84 16.76
CA ARG A 16 5.58 -14.57 17.34
C ARG A 16 5.64 -13.84 18.67
N LEU A 17 6.68 -14.06 19.47
CA LEU A 17 6.88 -13.40 20.76
C LEU A 17 7.08 -11.88 20.62
N TYR A 18 7.63 -11.43 19.50
CA TYR A 18 7.97 -10.03 19.23
C TYR A 18 6.99 -9.33 18.28
N LYS A 19 5.82 -9.94 18.02
CA LYS A 19 4.83 -9.46 17.05
C LYS A 19 4.42 -8.00 17.25
N LYS A 20 4.22 -7.58 18.50
CA LYS A 20 3.83 -6.19 18.83
C LYS A 20 4.96 -5.19 18.51
N GLN A 21 6.18 -5.50 18.94
CA GLN A 21 7.35 -4.64 18.74
C GLN A 21 7.70 -4.51 17.26
N LEU A 22 7.60 -5.60 16.50
CA LEU A 22 7.86 -5.60 15.06
C LEU A 22 6.78 -4.83 14.30
N ARG A 23 5.51 -4.94 14.70
CA ARG A 23 4.42 -4.11 14.14
C ARG A 23 4.70 -2.62 14.37
N GLU A 24 4.99 -2.23 15.60
CA GLU A 24 5.29 -0.82 15.95
C GLU A 24 6.49 -0.28 15.17
N LEU A 25 7.55 -1.09 15.00
CA LEU A 25 8.73 -0.71 14.23
C LEU A 25 8.42 -0.50 12.75
N VAL A 26 7.69 -1.43 12.11
CA VAL A 26 7.30 -1.29 10.70
C VAL A 26 6.42 -0.06 10.50
N PHE A 27 5.48 0.19 11.42
CA PHE A 27 4.63 1.37 11.38
C PHE A 27 5.46 2.65 11.49
N LYS A 28 6.44 2.70 12.40
CA LYS A 28 7.36 3.84 12.49
C LYS A 28 8.14 4.05 11.18
N CYS A 29 8.66 2.98 10.58
CA CYS A 29 9.39 3.05 9.30
C CYS A 29 8.49 3.47 8.11
N LEU A 30 7.19 3.20 8.16
CA LEU A 30 6.24 3.59 7.11
C LEU A 30 6.06 5.12 7.00
N PHE A 31 6.30 5.84 8.10
CA PHE A 31 6.23 7.30 8.19
C PHE A 31 7.61 7.96 8.33
N ASP A 32 8.67 7.25 7.97
CA ASP A 32 10.03 7.80 7.99
C ASP A 32 10.20 8.96 7.00
N GLU A 33 11.18 9.83 7.22
CA GLU A 33 11.48 10.95 6.30
C GLU A 33 11.98 10.44 4.95
N GLN A 34 12.81 9.39 4.96
CA GLN A 34 13.43 8.82 3.76
C GLN A 34 12.43 7.98 2.97
N PHE A 35 12.35 8.22 1.65
CA PHE A 35 11.41 7.53 0.78
C PHE A 35 11.70 6.01 0.70
N GLU A 36 12.97 5.65 0.62
CA GLU A 36 13.46 4.29 0.50
C GLU A 36 13.06 3.46 1.72
N VAL A 37 13.16 4.04 2.92
CA VAL A 37 12.76 3.39 4.17
C VAL A 37 11.26 3.10 4.15
N ARG A 38 10.44 4.09 3.76
CA ARG A 38 8.98 3.92 3.65
C ARG A 38 8.62 2.83 2.62
N SER A 39 9.26 2.84 1.46
CA SER A 39 9.01 1.86 0.39
C SER A 39 9.33 0.43 0.87
N VAL A 40 10.46 0.22 1.53
CA VAL A 40 10.84 -1.10 2.05
C VAL A 40 9.94 -1.51 3.21
N ALA A 41 9.50 -0.57 4.05
CA ALA A 41 8.54 -0.85 5.13
C ALA A 41 7.20 -1.33 4.57
N SER A 42 6.70 -0.73 3.50
CA SER A 42 5.47 -1.16 2.81
C SER A 42 5.57 -2.60 2.30
N ILE A 43 6.68 -2.95 1.63
CA ILE A 43 6.93 -4.31 1.12
C ILE A 43 6.99 -5.30 2.29
N THR A 44 7.69 -4.94 3.37
CA THR A 44 7.81 -5.79 4.58
C THR A 44 6.44 -6.02 5.21
N LEU A 45 5.63 -4.97 5.33
CA LEU A 45 4.28 -5.03 5.87
C LEU A 45 3.37 -5.93 5.01
N SER A 46 3.45 -5.79 3.69
CA SER A 46 2.74 -6.67 2.74
C SER A 46 3.10 -8.13 2.96
N GLY A 47 4.39 -8.45 3.12
CA GLY A 47 4.85 -9.80 3.41
C GLY A 47 4.36 -10.33 4.76
N PHE A 48 4.29 -9.49 5.78
CA PHE A 48 3.75 -9.86 7.10
C PHE A 48 2.26 -10.15 7.08
N TYR A 49 1.49 -9.42 6.26
CA TYR A 49 0.09 -9.70 6.02
C TYR A 49 -0.08 -11.00 5.22
N GLN A 50 0.73 -11.20 4.17
CA GLN A 50 0.66 -12.37 3.31
C GLN A 50 0.92 -13.69 4.05
N CYS A 51 1.91 -13.73 4.94
CA CYS A 51 2.21 -14.93 5.73
C CYS A 51 1.33 -15.08 6.99
N GLY A 52 0.36 -14.17 7.21
CA GLY A 52 -0.50 -14.17 8.38
C GLY A 52 0.21 -13.85 9.70
N TYR A 53 1.46 -13.37 9.65
CA TYR A 53 2.21 -12.98 10.83
C TYR A 53 1.55 -11.79 11.53
N ILE A 54 1.13 -10.79 10.75
CA ILE A 54 0.22 -9.72 11.16
C ILE A 54 -1.08 -9.94 10.39
N GLN A 55 -2.23 -9.79 11.05
CA GLN A 55 -3.52 -9.79 10.36
C GLN A 55 -3.95 -8.36 10.09
N VAL A 56 -4.59 -8.14 8.95
CA VAL A 56 -5.18 -6.84 8.62
C VAL A 56 -6.37 -6.61 9.54
N ASN A 57 -6.23 -5.67 10.47
CA ASN A 57 -7.30 -5.27 11.37
C ASN A 57 -8.07 -4.08 10.79
N LYS A 58 -9.33 -3.94 11.18
CA LYS A 58 -10.15 -2.77 10.82
C LYS A 58 -9.48 -1.46 11.26
N GLU A 59 -8.86 -1.46 12.44
CA GLU A 59 -8.11 -0.32 12.98
C GLU A 59 -6.94 0.10 12.06
N ASP A 60 -6.19 -0.87 11.51
CA ASP A 60 -5.08 -0.58 10.60
C ASP A 60 -5.59 0.03 9.29
N PHE A 61 -6.66 -0.54 8.74
CA PHE A 61 -7.29 -0.02 7.54
C PHE A 61 -7.83 1.40 7.73
N GLU A 62 -8.53 1.66 8.84
CA GLU A 62 -9.05 2.99 9.18
C GLU A 62 -7.91 4.00 9.39
N TYR A 63 -6.85 3.59 10.08
CA TYR A 63 -5.67 4.43 10.30
C TYR A 63 -5.01 4.84 8.98
N PHE A 64 -4.75 3.89 8.07
CA PHE A 64 -4.17 4.20 6.77
C PHE A 64 -5.09 5.07 5.89
N SER A 65 -6.40 4.80 5.93
CA SER A 65 -7.41 5.58 5.22
C SER A 65 -7.53 7.03 5.74
N GLN A 66 -7.34 7.25 7.04
CA GLN A 66 -7.31 8.60 7.62
C GLN A 66 -6.03 9.34 7.20
N MET A 67 -4.89 8.66 7.22
CA MET A 67 -3.61 9.24 6.84
C MET A 67 -3.57 9.60 5.33
N SER A 68 -4.15 8.77 4.46
CA SER A 68 -4.21 9.04 3.02
C SER A 68 -5.03 10.30 2.67
N LYS A 69 -6.02 10.66 3.50
CA LYS A 69 -6.90 11.83 3.31
C LYS A 69 -6.30 13.15 3.78
N ILE A 70 -5.10 13.14 4.36
CA ILE A 70 -4.45 14.36 4.85
C ILE A 70 -4.22 15.34 3.69
N LYS A 71 -4.79 16.55 3.82
CA LYS A 71 -4.56 17.65 2.88
C LYS A 71 -3.14 18.19 3.05
N TYR A 72 -2.43 18.33 1.94
CA TYR A 72 -1.09 18.89 1.91
C TYR A 72 -0.99 19.97 0.84
N PHE A 73 0.01 20.84 0.98
CA PHE A 73 0.34 21.86 0.00
C PHE A 73 1.77 21.62 -0.47
N ILE A 74 1.96 21.67 -1.78
CA ILE A 74 3.29 21.57 -2.37
C ILE A 74 3.90 22.97 -2.32
N LYS A 75 4.82 23.19 -1.38
CA LYS A 75 5.67 24.39 -1.38
C LYS A 75 6.83 24.14 -2.34
N LYS A 76 6.90 24.95 -3.40
CA LYS A 76 8.04 24.98 -4.32
C LYS A 76 8.94 26.13 -3.89
N ASP A 77 10.17 25.80 -3.50
CA ASP A 77 11.22 26.79 -3.26
C ASP A 77 12.27 26.63 -4.37
N GLY A 78 12.17 27.47 -5.41
CA GLY A 78 12.90 27.30 -6.66
C GLY A 78 12.61 25.94 -7.34
N LYS A 79 13.66 25.17 -7.61
CA LYS A 79 13.57 23.81 -8.22
C LYS A 79 13.35 22.68 -7.22
N LYS A 80 13.36 22.94 -5.91
CA LYS A 80 13.28 21.90 -4.87
C LYS A 80 11.86 21.82 -4.30
N ILE A 81 11.27 20.63 -4.35
CA ILE A 81 9.98 20.36 -3.69
C ILE A 81 10.27 20.14 -2.21
N ILE A 82 9.71 20.99 -1.34
CA ILE A 82 9.85 20.82 0.10
C ILE A 82 8.86 19.74 0.55
N ILE A 83 9.37 18.55 0.86
CA ILE A 83 8.58 17.48 1.45
C ILE A 83 8.20 17.90 2.87
N THR A 84 6.92 18.16 3.07
CA THR A 84 6.37 18.52 4.39
C THR A 84 5.98 17.24 5.14
N ASP A 85 6.01 17.26 6.48
CA ASP A 85 5.50 16.16 7.33
C ASP A 85 4.10 15.65 6.91
N LYS A 86 3.24 16.56 6.41
CA LYS A 86 1.93 16.20 5.87
C LYS A 86 1.99 15.29 4.64
N ILE A 87 2.96 15.51 3.75
CA ILE A 87 3.19 14.67 2.55
C ILE A 87 3.68 13.29 2.98
N ILE A 88 4.58 13.25 3.98
CA ILE A 88 5.11 12.01 4.54
C ILE A 88 3.97 11.17 5.13
N LYS A 89 3.11 11.78 5.95
CA LYS A 89 1.95 11.11 6.54
C LYS A 89 0.98 10.60 5.48
N ARG A 90 0.67 11.41 4.47
CA ARG A 90 -0.17 10.99 3.34
C ARG A 90 0.43 9.81 2.59
N HIS A 91 1.70 9.91 2.21
CA HIS A 91 2.40 8.85 1.49
C HIS A 91 2.52 7.56 2.32
N GLY A 92 2.79 7.66 3.63
CA GLY A 92 2.81 6.51 4.53
C GLY A 92 1.45 5.80 4.63
N GLY A 93 0.35 6.55 4.71
CA GLY A 93 -1.00 5.99 4.66
C GLY A 93 -1.28 5.25 3.35
N ILE A 94 -0.92 5.86 2.22
CA ILE A 94 -1.08 5.25 0.89
C ILE A 94 -0.22 3.99 0.75
N LEU A 95 1.02 4.00 1.23
CA LEU A 95 1.88 2.82 1.25
C LEU A 95 1.35 1.69 2.14
N GLY A 96 0.63 2.02 3.22
CA GLY A 96 -0.10 1.06 4.04
C GLY A 96 -1.26 0.41 3.27
N LEU A 97 -2.04 1.21 2.54
CA LEU A 97 -3.09 0.69 1.64
C LEU A 97 -2.51 -0.17 0.52
N CYS A 98 -1.39 0.23 -0.09
CA CYS A 98 -0.67 -0.60 -1.06
C CYS A 98 -0.23 -1.93 -0.45
N ALA A 99 0.28 -1.93 0.78
CA ALA A 99 0.67 -3.17 1.46
C ALA A 99 -0.52 -4.09 1.71
N ILE A 100 -1.71 -3.56 2.02
CA ILE A 100 -2.94 -4.36 2.15
C ILE A 100 -3.32 -4.98 0.80
N VAL A 101 -3.34 -4.19 -0.28
CA VAL A 101 -3.70 -4.68 -1.63
C VAL A 101 -2.73 -5.77 -2.11
N LEU A 102 -1.43 -5.58 -1.89
CA LEU A 102 -0.39 -6.51 -2.34
C LEU A 102 -0.20 -7.72 -1.40
N SER A 103 -0.82 -7.72 -0.22
CA SER A 103 -0.71 -8.81 0.74
C SER A 103 -1.45 -10.09 0.34
N SER A 104 -2.43 -9.97 -0.56
CA SER A 104 -3.25 -11.09 -1.03
C SER A 104 -2.98 -11.32 -2.52
N PRO A 105 -1.81 -11.85 -2.93
CA PRO A 105 -1.62 -12.25 -4.32
C PRO A 105 -2.52 -13.45 -4.62
N TYR A 106 -3.21 -13.42 -5.77
CA TYR A 106 -4.11 -14.48 -6.25
C TYR A 106 -5.41 -14.67 -5.44
N ASP A 107 -5.72 -13.78 -4.48
CA ASP A 107 -6.99 -13.80 -3.75
C ASP A 107 -7.38 -12.37 -3.35
N ILE A 108 -8.66 -12.15 -3.15
CA ILE A 108 -9.20 -10.86 -2.71
C ILE A 108 -9.72 -11.01 -1.30
N SER A 109 -9.01 -10.44 -0.33
CA SER A 109 -9.48 -10.32 1.05
C SER A 109 -10.50 -9.18 1.19
N ASN A 110 -11.29 -9.20 2.27
CA ASN A 110 -12.41 -8.27 2.47
C ASN A 110 -12.04 -6.78 2.44
N TYR A 111 -10.78 -6.44 2.73
CA TYR A 111 -10.30 -5.06 2.75
C TYR A 111 -9.72 -4.60 1.41
N VAL A 112 -9.39 -5.52 0.51
CA VAL A 112 -8.76 -5.22 -0.78
C VAL A 112 -9.67 -4.36 -1.67
N PRO A 113 -10.97 -4.67 -1.86
CA PRO A 113 -11.85 -3.83 -2.67
C PRO A 113 -11.89 -2.36 -2.23
N ALA A 114 -12.08 -2.14 -0.93
CA ALA A 114 -12.12 -0.79 -0.36
C ALA A 114 -10.75 -0.08 -0.45
N ALA A 115 -9.65 -0.79 -0.20
CA ALA A 115 -8.30 -0.24 -0.34
C ALA A 115 -8.00 0.17 -1.79
N LEU A 116 -8.43 -0.64 -2.76
CA LEU A 116 -8.14 -0.42 -4.18
C LEU A 116 -8.87 0.82 -4.70
N ILE A 117 -10.13 1.04 -4.30
CA ILE A 117 -10.87 2.27 -4.60
C ILE A 117 -10.15 3.49 -4.04
N LEU A 118 -9.73 3.45 -2.77
CA LEU A 118 -8.99 4.56 -2.16
C LEU A 118 -7.68 4.83 -2.92
N LEU A 119 -6.96 3.80 -3.35
CA LEU A 119 -5.75 3.96 -4.16
C LEU A 119 -6.04 4.64 -5.50
N CYS A 120 -7.14 4.30 -6.18
CA CYS A 120 -7.54 4.94 -7.43
C CYS A 120 -7.77 6.46 -7.27
N GLU A 121 -8.30 6.92 -6.13
CA GLU A 121 -8.46 8.36 -5.83
C GLU A 121 -7.11 9.12 -5.79
N HIS A 122 -6.01 8.43 -5.55
CA HIS A 122 -4.67 8.99 -5.41
C HIS A 122 -3.83 8.98 -6.71
N LEU A 123 -4.43 8.64 -7.85
CA LEU A 123 -3.74 8.66 -9.15
C LEU A 123 -3.39 10.07 -9.65
N HIS A 124 -4.04 11.10 -9.13
CA HIS A 124 -3.79 12.50 -9.47
C HIS A 124 -3.00 13.26 -8.39
N ASP A 125 -2.47 12.56 -7.38
CA ASP A 125 -1.56 13.17 -6.40
C ASP A 125 -0.18 13.48 -6.99
N SER A 126 0.70 14.10 -6.19
CA SER A 126 2.08 14.39 -6.59
C SER A 126 2.84 13.16 -7.12
N ASP A 127 3.79 13.37 -8.03
CA ASP A 127 4.58 12.33 -8.71
C ASP A 127 5.09 11.21 -7.80
N LEU A 128 5.54 11.53 -6.58
CA LEU A 128 6.01 10.54 -5.60
C LEU A 128 4.92 9.52 -5.22
N ILE A 129 3.74 10.04 -4.88
CA ILE A 129 2.58 9.24 -4.48
C ILE A 129 2.05 8.48 -5.70
N GLN A 130 1.88 9.17 -6.83
CA GLN A 130 1.36 8.58 -8.05
C GLN A 130 2.20 7.37 -8.50
N LYS A 131 3.54 7.47 -8.45
CA LYS A 131 4.44 6.35 -8.79
C LYS A 131 4.21 5.13 -7.90
N SER A 132 4.09 5.33 -6.59
CA SER A 132 3.83 4.26 -5.63
C SER A 132 2.47 3.57 -5.89
N VAL A 133 1.43 4.36 -6.16
CA VAL A 133 0.08 3.87 -6.46
C VAL A 133 0.07 3.08 -7.77
N LYS A 134 0.61 3.66 -8.87
CA LYS A 134 0.68 2.99 -10.17
C LYS A 134 1.44 1.66 -10.10
N LYS A 135 2.55 1.63 -9.35
CA LYS A 135 3.31 0.40 -9.13
C LYS A 135 2.46 -0.66 -8.42
N ALA A 136 1.74 -0.30 -7.37
CA ALA A 136 0.88 -1.22 -6.64
C ALA A 136 -0.28 -1.76 -7.51
N LEU A 137 -0.95 -0.88 -8.26
CA LEU A 137 -2.04 -1.28 -9.17
C LEU A 137 -1.53 -2.19 -10.30
N SER A 138 -0.35 -1.90 -10.85
CA SER A 138 0.28 -2.76 -11.87
C SER A 138 0.61 -4.15 -11.33
N GLU A 139 1.16 -4.25 -10.12
CA GLU A 139 1.44 -5.54 -9.49
C GLU A 139 0.16 -6.31 -9.12
N PHE A 140 -0.88 -5.61 -8.66
CA PHE A 140 -2.19 -6.20 -8.43
C PHE A 140 -2.78 -6.79 -9.71
N ARG A 141 -2.80 -6.00 -10.80
CA ARG A 141 -3.26 -6.46 -12.12
C ARG A 141 -2.49 -7.69 -12.58
N ARG A 142 -1.15 -7.66 -12.48
CA ARG A 142 -0.28 -8.77 -12.89
C ARG A 142 -0.59 -10.07 -12.14
N THR A 143 -0.87 -9.99 -10.85
CA THR A 143 -1.11 -11.17 -10.00
C THR A 143 -2.53 -11.71 -10.08
N HIS A 144 -3.51 -10.89 -10.47
CA HIS A 144 -4.93 -11.29 -10.51
C HIS A 144 -5.48 -11.50 -11.93
N HIS A 145 -4.65 -11.29 -12.96
CA HIS A 145 -5.06 -11.36 -14.36
C HIS A 145 -5.71 -12.69 -14.74
N ASP A 146 -5.04 -13.81 -14.43
CA ASP A 146 -5.46 -15.13 -14.92
C ASP A 146 -6.78 -15.61 -14.31
N SER A 147 -7.05 -15.19 -13.07
CA SER A 147 -8.28 -15.52 -12.33
C SER A 147 -9.24 -14.33 -12.21
N TRP A 148 -9.09 -13.30 -13.07
CA TRP A 148 -9.86 -12.06 -12.97
C TRP A 148 -11.37 -12.30 -13.04
N HIS A 149 -11.81 -13.28 -13.84
CA HIS A 149 -13.21 -13.67 -13.97
C HIS A 149 -13.87 -14.12 -12.66
N GLN A 150 -13.12 -14.72 -11.73
CA GLN A 150 -13.60 -15.07 -10.39
C GLN A 150 -13.43 -13.90 -9.42
N HIS A 151 -12.31 -13.22 -9.52
CA HIS A 151 -11.97 -12.09 -8.66
C HIS A 151 -12.96 -10.92 -8.78
N ARG A 152 -13.44 -10.65 -9.99
CA ARG A 152 -14.41 -9.58 -10.25
C ARG A 152 -15.73 -9.74 -9.48
N GLU A 153 -16.11 -10.96 -9.10
CA GLU A 153 -17.33 -11.22 -8.32
C GLU A 153 -17.25 -10.66 -6.89
N LYS A 154 -16.05 -10.37 -6.38
CA LYS A 154 -15.85 -9.77 -5.05
C LYS A 154 -15.96 -8.24 -5.04
N PHE A 155 -16.24 -7.63 -6.19
CA PHE A 155 -16.40 -6.18 -6.34
C PHE A 155 -17.82 -5.84 -6.77
N THR A 156 -18.27 -4.63 -6.47
CA THR A 156 -19.54 -4.11 -7.01
C THR A 156 -19.36 -3.61 -8.44
N ASP A 157 -20.44 -3.54 -9.21
CA ASP A 157 -20.39 -3.06 -10.60
C ASP A 157 -19.79 -1.64 -10.69
N ASP A 158 -20.17 -0.74 -9.78
CA ASP A 158 -19.60 0.62 -9.69
C ASP A 158 -18.08 0.61 -9.47
N GLN A 159 -17.57 -0.34 -8.68
CA GLN A 159 -16.14 -0.47 -8.43
C GLN A 159 -15.41 -0.98 -9.67
N LEU A 160 -16.00 -1.96 -10.36
CA LEU A 160 -15.43 -2.52 -11.59
C LEU A 160 -15.31 -1.47 -12.70
N VAL A 161 -16.28 -0.57 -12.85
CA VAL A 161 -16.19 0.55 -13.81
C VAL A 161 -14.96 1.43 -13.55
N ILE A 162 -14.71 1.80 -12.30
CA ILE A 162 -13.54 2.59 -11.90
C ILE A 162 -12.24 1.83 -12.22
N PHE A 163 -12.23 0.52 -11.99
CA PHE A 163 -11.06 -0.30 -12.25
C PHE A 163 -10.79 -0.52 -13.72
N ASP A 164 -11.82 -0.66 -14.55
CA ASP A 164 -11.65 -0.79 -16.00
C ASP A 164 -11.02 0.49 -16.56
N ASP A 165 -11.47 1.68 -16.16
CA ASP A 165 -10.87 2.95 -16.59
C ASP A 165 -9.40 3.10 -16.16
N VAL A 166 -9.08 2.67 -14.95
CA VAL A 166 -7.75 2.83 -14.34
C VAL A 166 -6.76 1.74 -14.76
N LEU A 167 -7.20 0.48 -14.81
CA LEU A 167 -6.35 -0.69 -15.04
C LEU A 167 -6.18 -0.99 -16.53
N ILE A 168 -7.09 -0.57 -17.41
CA ILE A 168 -6.97 -0.78 -18.87
C ILE A 168 -6.05 0.24 -19.53
N SER A 169 -5.88 1.44 -18.94
CA SER A 169 -4.96 2.46 -19.44
C SER A 169 -3.53 1.93 -19.53
N PRO A 170 -2.94 1.83 -20.74
CA PRO A 170 -1.56 1.40 -20.88
C PRO A 170 -0.64 2.43 -20.21
N ASN A 171 0.37 1.95 -19.46
CA ASN A 171 1.44 2.78 -18.87
C ASN A 171 2.31 3.53 -19.92
N TYR A 172 1.85 3.66 -21.17
CA TYR A 172 2.60 4.19 -22.32
C TYR A 172 2.28 5.65 -22.67
N TYR A 173 1.30 6.28 -22.03
CA TYR A 173 1.03 7.71 -22.24
C TYR A 173 1.50 8.52 -21.02
N VAL A 174 2.78 8.90 -21.06
CA VAL A 174 3.37 10.05 -20.36
C VAL A 174 3.84 11.03 -21.41
#